data_AF-A0A8T4JHE5-F1
#
_entry.id   AF-A0A8T4JHE5-F1
#
_cell.length_a   1.000
_cell.length_b   1.000
_cell.length_c   1.000
_cell.angle_alpha   90.00
_cell.angle_beta   90.00
_cell.angle_gamma   90.00
#
_symmetry.space_group_name_H-M   'P 1'
#
loop_
_entity.id
_entity.type
_entity.pdbx_description
1 polymer ?
#
loop_
_entity_poly.entity_id
_entity_poly.type
_entity_poly.pdbx_seq_one_letter_code
_entity_poly.pdbx_strand_id
1 'polypeptide(L)'
;FITFPIQLTFSSWNRGEMGFIGAAFLVLGGIALYFFVKKYYSKKFSSFARAAFVFIAVNLVVFFFLLHEMRYIVFLFPLLALLAVSVFSVEFEPRWLTYLLVIFLLGSILLNSAFTLAYNGKSLPVALGFESQDYYLTRNVGNYETFSWANKNLPPDAHILTNDAWSYYLERTHYWSSQNRQSLFDYSELTTVDLFSEKLRAYDITHVIFRTDRTEDLEKEFLESCPRVYDSELWVVCAVE
;
A
#
# COMPACT_ATOMS: atom_id res chain seq x y z
N PHE A 1 -9.97 14.66 1.30
CA PHE A 1 -9.64 13.91 2.54
C PHE A 1 -10.86 13.62 3.41
N ILE A 2 -11.70 14.59 3.78
CA ILE A 2 -12.86 14.38 4.69
C ILE A 2 -13.87 13.32 4.17
N THR A 3 -14.10 13.29 2.86
CA THR A 3 -15.01 12.32 2.24
C THR A 3 -14.37 10.95 1.98
N PHE A 4 -13.08 10.79 2.23
CA PHE A 4 -12.33 9.57 1.91
C PHE A 4 -12.89 8.33 2.63
N PRO A 5 -13.25 8.40 3.93
CA PRO A 5 -13.88 7.27 4.63
C PRO A 5 -15.30 6.96 4.12
N ILE A 6 -16.07 7.99 3.75
CA ILE A 6 -17.40 7.83 3.13
C ILE A 6 -17.23 7.13 1.78
N GLN A 7 -16.25 7.53 0.98
CA GLN A 7 -15.96 6.89 -0.30
C GLN A 7 -15.45 5.46 -0.14
N LEU A 8 -14.63 5.18 0.87
CA LEU A 8 -14.19 3.82 1.22
C LEU A 8 -15.35 2.92 1.64
N THR A 9 -16.35 3.50 2.29
CA THR A 9 -17.46 2.76 2.89
C THR A 9 -18.60 2.55 1.89
N PHE A 10 -18.94 3.58 1.11
CA PHE A 10 -20.11 3.62 0.22
C PHE A 10 -19.76 3.57 -1.28
N SER A 11 -18.50 3.79 -1.66
CA SER A 11 -18.02 3.71 -3.06
C SER A 11 -16.77 2.82 -3.20
N SER A 12 -16.65 1.82 -2.33
CA SER A 12 -15.54 0.85 -2.31
C SER A 12 -15.28 0.20 -3.66
N TRP A 13 -16.32 0.02 -4.46
CA TRP A 13 -16.28 -0.54 -5.82
C TRP A 13 -15.41 0.25 -6.80
N ASN A 14 -15.28 1.57 -6.63
CA ASN A 14 -14.48 2.42 -7.52
C ASN A 14 -12.99 2.46 -7.12
N ARG A 15 -12.58 1.74 -6.07
CA ARG A 15 -11.24 1.81 -5.47
C ARG A 15 -10.53 0.44 -5.42
N GLY A 16 -10.86 -0.44 -6.36
CA GLY A 16 -10.20 -1.74 -6.53
C GLY A 16 -10.66 -2.79 -5.52
N GLU A 17 -9.70 -3.48 -4.88
CA GLU A 17 -9.88 -4.71 -4.07
C GLU A 17 -10.82 -4.57 -2.84
N MET A 18 -11.34 -3.37 -2.56
CA MET A 18 -12.12 -3.07 -1.36
C MET A 18 -13.63 -3.18 -1.54
N GLY A 19 -14.12 -3.45 -2.76
CA GLY A 19 -15.55 -3.43 -3.12
C GLY A 19 -16.49 -4.11 -2.13
N PHE A 20 -16.05 -5.21 -1.52
CA PHE A 20 -16.85 -6.02 -0.59
C PHE A 20 -16.79 -5.61 0.89
N ILE A 21 -15.75 -4.90 1.32
CA ILE A 21 -15.51 -4.68 2.76
C ILE A 21 -16.44 -3.58 3.30
N GLY A 22 -16.69 -2.51 2.54
CA GLY A 22 -17.39 -1.30 3.03
C GLY A 22 -18.79 -1.55 3.63
N ALA A 23 -19.73 -2.06 2.83
CA ALA A 23 -21.11 -2.25 3.26
C ALA A 23 -21.27 -3.38 4.30
N ALA A 24 -20.52 -4.48 4.13
CA ALA A 24 -20.53 -5.58 5.07
C ALA A 24 -19.94 -5.18 6.43
N PHE A 25 -18.88 -4.35 6.45
CA PHE A 25 -18.28 -3.84 7.68
C PHE A 25 -19.23 -2.93 8.45
N LEU A 26 -20.03 -2.09 7.79
CA LEU A 26 -21.03 -1.26 8.49
C LEU A 26 -22.15 -2.08 9.10
N VAL A 27 -22.71 -3.04 8.36
CA VAL A 27 -23.84 -3.84 8.84
C VAL A 27 -23.38 -4.83 9.91
N LEU A 28 -22.33 -5.60 9.64
CA LEU A 28 -21.79 -6.57 10.59
C LEU A 28 -21.11 -5.88 11.78
N GLY A 29 -20.42 -4.76 11.54
CA GLY A 29 -19.83 -3.95 12.59
C GLY A 29 -20.88 -3.28 13.47
N GLY A 30 -21.98 -2.77 12.91
CA GLY A 30 -23.10 -2.22 13.67
C GLY A 30 -23.84 -3.28 14.50
N ILE A 31 -24.06 -4.46 13.94
CA ILE A 31 -24.65 -5.61 14.66
C ILE A 31 -23.71 -6.08 15.78
N ALA A 32 -22.41 -6.24 15.49
CA ALA A 32 -21.41 -6.60 16.48
C ALA A 32 -21.32 -5.56 17.59
N LEU A 33 -21.33 -4.26 17.24
CA LEU A 33 -21.32 -3.15 18.19
C LEU A 33 -22.58 -3.12 19.05
N TYR A 34 -23.76 -3.40 18.48
CA TYR A 34 -25.03 -3.49 19.23
C TYR A 34 -24.98 -4.59 20.30
N PHE A 35 -24.65 -5.83 19.90
CA PHE A 35 -24.51 -6.94 20.84
C PHE A 35 -23.39 -6.71 21.86
N PHE A 36 -22.32 -6.05 21.43
CA PHE A 36 -21.20 -5.68 22.29
C PHE A 36 -21.58 -4.61 23.32
N VAL A 37 -22.21 -3.51 22.94
CA VAL A 37 -22.65 -2.43 23.86
C VAL A 37 -23.64 -3.00 24.88
N LYS A 38 -24.58 -3.85 24.44
CA LYS A 38 -25.50 -4.57 25.33
C LYS A 38 -24.75 -5.38 26.40
N LYS A 39 -23.58 -5.94 26.06
CA LYS A 39 -22.75 -6.77 26.94
C LYS A 39 -21.67 -6.01 27.72
N TYR A 40 -21.17 -4.89 27.20
CA TYR A 40 -20.19 -4.01 27.84
C TYR A 40 -20.69 -3.49 29.18
N TYR A 41 -22.00 -3.21 29.28
CA TYR A 41 -22.69 -2.85 30.52
C TYR A 41 -23.05 -4.05 31.40
N SER A 42 -22.81 -5.28 30.95
CA SER A 42 -22.99 -6.48 31.79
C SER A 42 -21.78 -6.68 32.71
N LYS A 43 -22.02 -7.01 33.98
CA LYS A 43 -20.96 -7.29 34.97
C LYS A 43 -20.06 -8.50 34.60
N LYS A 44 -20.42 -9.27 33.57
CA LYS A 44 -19.67 -10.45 33.10
C LYS A 44 -18.61 -10.13 32.05
N PHE A 45 -18.47 -8.87 31.64
CA PHE A 45 -17.52 -8.50 30.60
C PHE A 45 -16.11 -8.24 31.17
N SER A 46 -15.11 -9.02 30.71
CA SER A 46 -13.76 -8.97 31.27
C SER A 46 -13.13 -7.58 31.09
N SER A 47 -12.29 -7.16 32.04
CA SER A 47 -11.52 -5.91 31.93
C SER A 47 -10.65 -5.89 30.67
N PHE A 48 -10.09 -7.05 30.30
CA PHE A 48 -9.32 -7.23 29.08
C PHE A 48 -10.13 -6.92 27.81
N ALA A 49 -11.35 -7.45 27.69
CA ALA A 49 -12.17 -7.22 26.51
C ALA A 49 -12.62 -5.75 26.38
N ARG A 50 -12.79 -5.06 27.52
CA ARG A 50 -13.03 -3.60 27.53
C ARG A 50 -11.81 -2.83 27.04
N ALA A 51 -10.62 -3.16 27.53
CA ALA A 51 -9.38 -2.52 27.11
C ALA A 51 -9.10 -2.75 25.62
N ALA A 52 -9.27 -3.99 25.14
CA ALA A 52 -9.11 -4.33 23.72
C ALA A 52 -10.10 -3.56 22.82
N PHE A 53 -11.35 -3.39 23.25
CA PHE A 53 -12.32 -2.61 22.51
C PHE A 53 -11.97 -1.12 22.45
N VAL A 54 -11.63 -0.52 23.59
CA VAL A 54 -11.20 0.89 23.63
C VAL A 54 -9.97 1.08 22.73
N PHE A 55 -9.00 0.15 22.80
CA PHE A 55 -7.83 0.16 21.92
C PHE A 55 -8.21 0.10 20.44
N ILE A 56 -9.08 -0.82 20.04
CA ILE A 56 -9.57 -0.93 18.66
C ILE A 56 -10.29 0.36 18.24
N ALA A 57 -11.20 0.88 19.07
CA ALA A 57 -11.96 2.09 18.75
C ALA A 57 -11.04 3.30 18.57
N VAL A 58 -10.06 3.49 19.45
CA VAL A 58 -9.05 4.55 19.32
C VAL A 58 -8.24 4.37 18.03
N ASN A 59 -7.77 3.16 17.72
CA ASN A 59 -7.02 2.91 16.49
C ASN A 59 -7.87 3.12 15.23
N LEU A 60 -9.16 2.78 15.26
CA LEU A 60 -10.08 3.06 14.15
C LEU A 60 -10.34 4.55 13.96
N VAL A 61 -10.44 5.32 15.04
CA VAL A 61 -10.51 6.79 14.99
C VAL A 61 -9.22 7.37 14.42
N VAL A 62 -8.06 6.92 14.90
CA VAL A 62 -6.74 7.31 14.38
C VAL A 62 -6.62 6.97 12.89
N PHE A 63 -7.01 5.76 12.48
CA PHE A 63 -7.05 5.34 11.09
C PHE A 63 -7.99 6.22 10.24
N PHE A 64 -9.17 6.55 10.77
CA PHE A 64 -10.14 7.38 10.08
C PHE A 64 -9.62 8.80 9.81
N PHE A 65 -8.86 9.38 10.74
CA PHE A 65 -8.40 10.78 10.63
C PHE A 65 -6.98 10.95 10.08
N LEU A 66 -6.06 10.00 10.31
CA LEU A 66 -4.63 10.22 10.09
C LEU A 66 -4.03 9.36 8.96
N LEU A 67 -4.25 8.05 8.97
CA LEU A 67 -3.50 7.12 8.12
C LEU A 67 -4.44 6.10 7.47
N HIS A 68 -4.69 6.24 6.17
CA HIS A 68 -5.64 5.38 5.45
C HIS A 68 -5.03 4.16 4.73
N GLU A 69 -3.83 3.76 5.10
CA GLU A 69 -3.20 2.55 4.54
C GLU A 69 -3.67 1.31 5.29
N MET A 70 -4.24 0.34 4.58
CA MET A 70 -4.83 -0.88 5.18
C MET A 70 -3.86 -1.65 6.08
N ARG A 71 -2.56 -1.60 5.78
CA ARG A 71 -1.51 -2.23 6.58
C ARG A 71 -1.53 -1.81 8.06
N TYR A 72 -2.06 -0.62 8.37
CA TYR A 72 -2.14 -0.10 9.73
C TYR A 72 -3.35 -0.59 10.53
N ILE A 73 -4.28 -1.36 9.95
CA ILE A 73 -5.39 -1.96 10.70
C ILE A 73 -5.32 -3.48 10.76
N VAL A 74 -4.40 -4.11 10.03
CA VAL A 74 -4.24 -5.57 10.00
C VAL A 74 -4.01 -6.15 11.40
N PHE A 75 -3.26 -5.46 12.25
CA PHE A 75 -3.00 -5.91 13.63
C PHE A 75 -4.23 -5.84 14.54
N LEU A 76 -5.31 -5.18 14.13
CA LEU A 76 -6.57 -5.14 14.89
C LEU A 76 -7.40 -6.41 14.66
N PHE A 77 -7.17 -7.16 13.58
CA PHE A 77 -7.97 -8.34 13.25
C PHE A 77 -7.93 -9.45 14.32
N PRO A 78 -6.78 -9.81 14.91
CA PRO A 78 -6.74 -10.77 16.01
C PRO A 78 -7.55 -10.30 17.24
N LEU A 79 -7.48 -9.01 17.57
CA LEU A 79 -8.25 -8.44 18.69
C LEU A 79 -9.74 -8.44 18.40
N LEU A 80 -10.15 -8.09 17.17
CA LEU A 80 -11.54 -8.16 16.73
C LEU A 80 -12.07 -9.60 16.78
N ALA A 81 -11.26 -10.58 16.39
CA ALA A 81 -11.61 -12.00 16.50
C ALA A 81 -11.80 -12.43 17.97
N LEU A 82 -10.91 -12.02 18.87
CA LEU A 82 -11.04 -12.29 20.31
C LEU A 82 -12.29 -11.64 20.91
N LEU A 83 -12.59 -10.39 20.52
CA LEU A 83 -13.82 -9.71 20.94
C LEU A 83 -15.06 -10.44 20.42
N ALA A 84 -15.07 -10.85 19.16
CA ALA A 84 -16.16 -11.63 18.59
C ALA A 84 -16.40 -12.91 19.39
N VAL A 85 -15.35 -13.71 19.64
CA VAL A 85 -15.45 -14.94 20.45
C VAL A 85 -16.00 -14.64 21.86
N SER A 86 -15.54 -13.57 22.51
CA SER A 86 -16.02 -13.18 23.85
C SER A 86 -17.50 -12.82 23.86
N VAL A 87 -18.06 -12.35 22.73
CA VAL A 87 -19.49 -12.11 22.57
C VAL A 87 -20.22 -13.43 22.37
N PHE A 88 -19.74 -14.28 21.44
CA PHE A 88 -20.36 -15.55 21.06
C PHE A 88 -20.32 -16.64 22.14
N SER A 89 -19.30 -16.67 23.01
CA SER A 89 -19.06 -17.75 23.98
C SER A 89 -20.07 -17.83 25.14
N VAL A 90 -21.06 -16.93 25.19
CA VAL A 90 -21.96 -16.80 26.36
C VAL A 90 -23.43 -17.04 26.01
N GLU A 91 -23.84 -17.04 24.74
CA GLU A 91 -25.28 -17.00 24.40
C GLU A 91 -25.76 -17.89 23.23
N PHE A 92 -24.90 -18.66 22.55
CA PHE A 92 -25.37 -19.53 21.47
C PHE A 92 -25.51 -21.00 21.90
N GLU A 93 -26.74 -21.34 22.33
CA GLU A 93 -27.16 -22.72 22.55
C GLU A 93 -27.37 -23.58 21.28
N PRO A 94 -27.68 -23.04 20.08
CA PRO A 94 -27.85 -23.92 18.93
C PRO A 94 -26.51 -24.38 18.34
N ARG A 95 -26.23 -25.69 18.44
CA ARG A 95 -25.09 -26.35 17.78
C ARG A 95 -25.01 -26.08 16.27
N TRP A 96 -26.14 -25.81 15.60
CA TRP A 96 -26.17 -25.50 14.16
C TRP A 96 -25.40 -24.22 13.81
N LEU A 97 -25.38 -23.22 14.69
CA LEU A 97 -24.62 -22.00 14.43
C LEU A 97 -23.11 -22.25 14.53
N THR A 98 -22.68 -23.10 15.46
CA THR A 98 -21.28 -23.54 15.53
C THR A 98 -20.85 -24.22 14.23
N TYR A 99 -21.69 -25.11 13.68
CA TYR A 99 -21.41 -25.74 12.39
C TYR A 99 -21.33 -24.72 11.26
N LEU A 100 -22.23 -23.75 11.20
CA LEU A 100 -22.17 -22.68 10.19
C LEU A 100 -20.90 -21.83 10.32
N LEU A 101 -20.48 -21.48 11.54
CA LEU A 101 -19.25 -20.73 11.78
C LEU A 101 -18.01 -21.54 11.36
N VAL A 102 -17.96 -22.83 11.66
CA VAL A 102 -16.87 -23.72 11.22
C VAL A 102 -16.83 -23.84 9.70
N ILE A 103 -17.99 -24.04 9.05
CA ILE A 103 -18.10 -24.09 7.59
C ILE A 103 -17.63 -22.77 6.98
N PHE A 104 -18.06 -21.63 7.54
CA PHE A 104 -17.64 -20.31 7.08
C PHE A 104 -16.13 -20.09 7.23
N LEU A 105 -15.54 -20.51 8.35
CA LEU A 105 -14.12 -20.40 8.60
C LEU A 105 -13.30 -21.29 7.64
N LEU A 106 -13.69 -22.55 7.47
CA LEU A 106 -13.05 -23.46 6.52
C LEU A 106 -13.18 -22.95 5.08
N GLY A 107 -14.38 -22.49 4.70
CA GLY A 107 -14.62 -21.86 3.40
C GLY A 107 -13.75 -20.62 3.19
N SER A 108 -13.59 -19.78 4.22
CA SER A 108 -12.73 -18.60 4.17
C SER A 108 -11.26 -18.96 4.01
N ILE A 109 -10.77 -19.97 4.74
CA ILE A 109 -9.39 -20.46 4.62
C ILE A 109 -9.14 -21.02 3.21
N LEU A 110 -10.04 -21.86 2.71
CA LEU A 110 -9.93 -22.45 1.38
C LEU A 110 -9.95 -21.37 0.29
N LEU A 111 -10.87 -20.42 0.38
CA LEU A 111 -10.99 -19.32 -0.57
C LEU A 111 -9.76 -18.41 -0.53
N ASN A 112 -9.29 -18.00 0.66
CA ASN A 112 -8.06 -17.21 0.80
C ASN A 112 -6.84 -17.96 0.28
N SER A 113 -6.74 -19.27 0.52
CA SER A 113 -5.64 -20.09 0.01
C SER A 113 -5.69 -20.17 -1.51
N ALA A 114 -6.87 -20.34 -2.10
CA ALA A 114 -7.06 -20.35 -3.55
C ALA A 114 -6.70 -19.00 -4.18
N PHE A 115 -7.14 -17.87 -3.59
CA PHE A 115 -6.74 -16.54 -4.04
C PHE A 115 -5.24 -16.30 -3.91
N THR A 116 -4.65 -16.72 -2.79
CA THR A 116 -3.20 -16.60 -2.54
C THR A 116 -2.43 -17.38 -3.60
N LEU A 117 -2.84 -18.61 -3.92
CA LEU A 117 -2.23 -19.43 -4.96
C LEU A 117 -2.44 -18.84 -6.36
N ALA A 118 -3.63 -18.32 -6.66
CA ALA A 118 -3.91 -17.71 -7.96
C ALA A 118 -3.07 -16.44 -8.19
N TYR A 119 -2.91 -15.62 -7.16
CA TYR A 119 -2.17 -14.36 -7.22
C TYR A 119 -0.65 -14.58 -7.18
N ASN A 120 -0.16 -15.33 -6.19
CA ASN A 120 1.27 -15.55 -5.96
C ASN A 120 1.83 -16.76 -6.72
N GLY A 121 0.98 -17.57 -7.35
CA GLY A 121 1.40 -18.76 -8.10
C GLY A 121 2.37 -18.43 -9.24
N LYS A 122 2.28 -17.21 -9.79
CA LYS A 122 3.21 -16.70 -10.81
C LYS A 122 4.65 -16.59 -10.31
N SER A 123 4.85 -16.47 -9.00
CA SER A 123 6.15 -16.36 -8.34
C SER A 123 6.71 -17.72 -7.91
N LEU A 124 5.95 -18.81 -8.00
CA LEU A 124 6.43 -20.14 -7.62
C LEU A 124 7.60 -20.64 -8.49
N PRO A 125 7.61 -20.46 -9.82
CA PRO A 125 8.74 -20.91 -10.64
C PRO A 125 10.07 -20.27 -10.23
N VAL A 126 10.09 -18.96 -9.96
CA VAL A 126 11.28 -18.27 -9.48
C VAL A 126 11.67 -18.69 -8.07
N ALA A 127 10.71 -18.87 -7.16
CA ALA A 127 10.98 -19.32 -5.79
C ALA A 127 11.55 -20.75 -5.73
N LEU A 128 11.14 -21.62 -6.67
CA LEU A 128 11.61 -23.01 -6.80
C LEU A 128 12.87 -23.15 -7.67
N GLY A 129 13.40 -22.04 -8.21
CA GLY A 129 14.60 -22.03 -9.05
C GLY A 129 14.40 -22.51 -10.49
N PHE A 130 13.14 -22.67 -10.95
CA PHE A 130 12.81 -23.00 -12.34
C PHE A 130 12.87 -21.79 -13.28
N GLU A 131 12.94 -20.57 -12.74
CA GLU A 131 12.99 -19.31 -13.47
C GLU A 131 14.05 -18.40 -12.84
N SER A 132 14.80 -17.64 -13.64
CA SER A 132 15.76 -16.67 -13.10
C SER A 132 15.03 -15.45 -12.51
N GLN A 133 15.62 -14.85 -11.47
CA GLN A 133 15.08 -13.65 -10.85
C GLN A 133 14.96 -12.49 -11.84
N ASP A 134 15.97 -12.26 -12.68
CA ASP A 134 16.01 -11.18 -13.67
C ASP A 134 14.86 -11.31 -14.71
N TYR A 135 14.62 -12.52 -15.21
CA TYR A 135 13.52 -12.78 -16.14
C TYR A 135 12.15 -12.60 -15.47
N TYR A 136 12.00 -13.09 -14.23
CA TYR A 136 10.78 -12.90 -13.45
C TYR A 136 10.48 -11.43 -13.19
N LEU A 137 11.49 -10.64 -12.81
CA LEU A 137 11.31 -9.23 -12.51
C LEU A 137 11.00 -8.43 -13.78
N THR A 138 11.70 -8.70 -14.89
CA THR A 138 11.45 -8.04 -16.17
C THR A 138 10.00 -8.21 -16.64
N ARG A 139 9.41 -9.40 -16.47
CA ARG A 139 8.02 -9.65 -16.90
C ARG A 139 6.93 -9.17 -15.93
N ASN A 140 7.25 -8.98 -14.64
CA ASN A 140 6.24 -8.68 -13.60
C ASN A 140 6.38 -7.29 -12.97
N VAL A 141 7.54 -6.65 -13.10
CA VAL A 141 7.86 -5.38 -12.45
C VAL A 141 8.14 -4.34 -13.53
N GLY A 142 7.14 -3.48 -13.78
CA GLY A 142 7.11 -2.59 -14.95
C GLY A 142 8.21 -1.52 -15.03
N ASN A 143 9.05 -1.38 -14.00
CA ASN A 143 10.21 -0.48 -13.99
C ASN A 143 11.55 -1.20 -13.85
N TYR A 144 11.53 -2.53 -13.71
CA TYR A 144 12.75 -3.29 -13.53
C TYR A 144 13.68 -3.19 -14.75
N GLU A 145 13.10 -3.18 -15.96
CA GLU A 145 13.88 -3.02 -17.19
C GLU A 145 14.64 -1.69 -17.22
N THR A 146 13.97 -0.58 -16.93
CA THR A 146 14.58 0.76 -16.86
C THR A 146 15.70 0.80 -15.81
N PHE A 147 15.48 0.22 -14.64
CA PHE A 147 16.48 0.19 -13.58
C PHE A 147 17.65 -0.74 -13.89
N SER A 148 17.39 -1.90 -14.52
CA SER A 148 18.43 -2.81 -15.01
C SER A 148 19.27 -2.16 -16.11
N TRP A 149 18.65 -1.39 -17.01
CA TRP A 149 19.34 -0.57 -17.99
C TRP A 149 20.22 0.50 -17.32
N ALA A 150 19.66 1.27 -16.39
CA ALA A 150 20.39 2.31 -15.67
C ALA A 150 21.59 1.72 -14.92
N ASN A 151 21.40 0.55 -14.30
CA ASN A 151 22.45 -0.18 -13.63
C ASN A 151 23.60 -0.58 -14.57
N LYS A 152 23.29 -0.94 -15.82
CA LYS A 152 24.32 -1.38 -16.79
C LYS A 152 25.04 -0.22 -17.49
N ASN A 153 24.38 0.93 -17.64
CA ASN A 153 24.83 2.00 -18.54
C ASN A 153 25.24 3.29 -17.83
N LEU A 154 24.73 3.56 -16.63
CA LEU A 154 25.11 4.77 -15.90
C LEU A 154 26.44 4.59 -15.16
N PRO A 155 27.20 5.69 -14.97
CA PRO A 155 28.43 5.66 -14.17
C PRO A 155 28.20 5.10 -12.76
N PRO A 156 29.20 4.41 -12.16
CA PRO A 156 29.09 3.88 -10.80
C PRO A 156 28.84 4.95 -9.72
N ASP A 157 29.27 6.18 -9.97
CA ASP A 157 29.09 7.37 -9.13
C ASP A 157 27.84 8.18 -9.49
N ALA A 158 26.98 7.66 -10.38
CA ALA A 158 25.73 8.32 -10.72
C ALA A 158 24.80 8.43 -9.48
N HIS A 159 24.36 9.65 -9.22
CA HIS A 159 23.31 9.96 -8.26
C HIS A 159 21.99 10.19 -9.01
N ILE A 160 20.96 9.46 -8.61
CA ILE A 160 19.71 9.34 -9.38
C ILE A 160 18.53 9.89 -8.58
N LEU A 161 17.77 10.83 -9.13
CA LEU A 161 16.45 11.18 -8.61
C LEU A 161 15.37 10.40 -9.36
N THR A 162 14.44 9.75 -8.66
CA THR A 162 13.36 9.00 -9.30
C THR A 162 12.01 9.25 -8.63
N ASN A 163 10.93 9.32 -9.41
CA ASN A 163 9.57 9.48 -8.88
C ASN A 163 8.87 8.14 -8.59
N ASP A 164 9.60 7.01 -8.65
CA ASP A 164 9.07 5.69 -8.36
C ASP A 164 9.48 5.16 -6.98
N ALA A 165 8.51 4.56 -6.29
CA ALA A 165 8.69 4.01 -4.94
C ALA A 165 9.51 2.70 -4.92
N TRP A 166 9.76 2.07 -6.07
CA TRP A 166 10.52 0.82 -6.19
C TRP A 166 11.97 1.03 -6.63
N SER A 167 12.55 2.19 -6.32
CA SER A 167 13.94 2.55 -6.58
C SER A 167 14.97 1.58 -5.97
N TYR A 168 14.56 0.66 -5.10
CA TYR A 168 15.42 -0.33 -4.45
C TYR A 168 16.09 -1.32 -5.42
N TYR A 169 15.66 -1.39 -6.69
CA TYR A 169 16.38 -2.15 -7.73
C TYR A 169 17.56 -1.39 -8.34
N LEU A 170 17.72 -0.09 -8.07
CA LEU A 170 18.89 0.68 -8.46
C LEU A 170 20.07 0.33 -7.53
N GLU A 171 21.20 -0.02 -8.11
CA GLU A 171 22.45 -0.27 -7.36
C GLU A 171 23.36 0.98 -7.35
N ARG A 172 22.73 2.16 -7.41
CA ARG A 172 23.35 3.48 -7.44
C ARG A 172 22.75 4.34 -6.32
N THR A 173 23.46 5.38 -5.91
CA THR A 173 22.91 6.37 -4.98
C THR A 173 21.64 6.95 -5.59
N HIS A 174 20.53 6.87 -4.87
CA HIS A 174 19.26 7.34 -5.40
C HIS A 174 18.39 7.99 -4.34
N TYR A 175 17.52 8.89 -4.81
CA TYR A 175 16.61 9.67 -4.02
C TYR A 175 15.20 9.54 -4.59
N TRP A 176 14.23 9.43 -3.70
CA TRP A 176 12.83 9.41 -4.09
C TRP A 176 12.29 10.84 -4.22
N SER A 177 11.90 11.23 -5.44
CA SER A 177 11.11 12.42 -5.72
C SER A 177 9.67 12.18 -5.24
N SER A 178 9.40 12.38 -3.95
CA SER A 178 8.03 12.37 -3.45
C SER A 178 7.75 13.58 -2.60
N GLN A 179 7.05 14.55 -3.19
CA GLN A 179 6.64 15.80 -2.52
C GLN A 179 5.92 15.55 -1.18
N ASN A 180 5.14 14.47 -1.10
CA ASN A 180 4.26 14.19 0.02
C ASN A 180 4.76 13.13 1.01
N ARG A 181 5.91 12.49 0.74
CA ARG A 181 6.42 11.41 1.60
C ARG A 181 7.87 11.59 2.00
N GLN A 182 8.72 12.02 1.06
CA GLN A 182 10.14 12.21 1.27
C GLN A 182 10.61 13.25 0.27
N SER A 183 10.49 14.53 0.61
CA SER A 183 10.95 15.60 -0.26
C SER A 183 12.42 15.85 0.05
N LEU A 184 13.29 15.60 -0.94
CA LEU A 184 14.70 16.01 -0.86
C LEU A 184 14.81 17.54 -0.96
N PHE A 185 13.85 18.16 -1.65
CA PHE A 185 13.75 19.60 -1.84
C PHE A 185 12.38 20.09 -1.37
N ASP A 186 12.26 21.38 -1.10
CA ASP A 186 10.96 22.03 -1.02
C ASP A 186 10.48 22.35 -2.44
N TYR A 187 9.53 21.56 -2.94
CA TYR A 187 8.99 21.74 -4.30
C TYR A 187 8.22 23.06 -4.46
N SER A 188 7.79 23.70 -3.36
CA SER A 188 7.12 24.99 -3.43
C SER A 188 8.05 26.13 -3.86
N GLU A 189 9.36 25.95 -3.68
CA GLU A 189 10.38 26.89 -4.13
C GLU A 189 10.76 26.68 -5.62
N LEU A 190 10.39 25.55 -6.20
CA LEU A 190 10.80 25.13 -7.55
C LEU A 190 9.74 25.57 -8.56
N THR A 191 9.81 26.84 -8.94
CA THR A 191 8.82 27.46 -9.86
C THR A 191 9.24 27.42 -11.33
N THR A 192 10.51 27.12 -11.62
CA THR A 192 11.05 27.07 -12.97
C THR A 192 12.00 25.89 -13.15
N VAL A 193 12.15 25.42 -14.40
CA VAL A 193 13.08 24.34 -14.78
C VAL A 193 14.52 24.68 -14.40
N ASP A 194 14.92 25.94 -14.51
CA ASP A 194 16.26 26.40 -14.12
C ASP A 194 16.53 26.22 -12.62
N LEU A 195 15.56 26.60 -11.78
CA LEU A 195 15.66 26.42 -10.32
C LEU A 195 15.65 24.94 -9.94
N PHE A 196 14.84 24.13 -10.63
CA PHE A 196 14.86 22.68 -10.45
C PHE A 196 16.23 22.10 -10.78
N SER A 197 16.79 22.45 -11.95
CA SER A 197 18.11 22.00 -12.39
C SER A 197 19.23 22.46 -11.46
N GLU A 198 19.17 23.70 -10.95
CA GLU A 198 20.10 24.21 -9.95
C GLU A 198 20.06 23.39 -8.66
N LYS A 199 18.86 23.03 -8.18
CA LYS A 199 18.72 22.18 -7.00
C LYS A 199 19.22 20.77 -7.25
N LEU A 200 18.96 20.18 -8.42
CA LEU A 200 19.52 18.87 -8.76
C LEU A 200 21.05 18.89 -8.65
N ARG A 201 21.69 19.90 -9.25
CA ARG A 201 23.15 20.10 -9.17
C ARG A 201 23.63 20.34 -7.74
N ALA A 202 22.90 21.13 -6.94
CA ALA A 202 23.26 21.41 -5.56
C ALA A 202 23.22 20.16 -4.63
N TYR A 203 22.49 19.12 -5.02
CA TYR A 203 22.43 17.83 -4.33
C TYR A 203 23.27 16.74 -5.02
N ASP A 204 24.18 17.14 -5.92
CA ASP A 204 25.02 16.25 -6.71
C ASP A 204 24.21 15.22 -7.51
N ILE A 205 22.97 15.53 -7.90
CA ILE A 205 22.15 14.62 -8.72
C ILE A 205 22.60 14.72 -10.17
N THR A 206 23.01 13.58 -10.71
CA THR A 206 23.56 13.46 -12.07
C THR A 206 22.53 13.00 -13.09
N HIS A 207 21.51 12.27 -12.66
CA HIS A 207 20.50 11.68 -13.54
C HIS A 207 19.12 11.73 -12.89
N VAL A 208 18.07 11.81 -13.71
CA VAL A 208 16.69 11.59 -13.27
C VAL A 208 16.09 10.40 -14.00
N ILE A 209 15.31 9.58 -13.28
CA ILE A 209 14.53 8.47 -13.84
C ILE A 209 13.08 8.66 -13.47
N PHE A 210 12.28 9.19 -14.38
CA PHE A 210 10.89 9.54 -14.13
C PHE A 210 9.92 8.75 -14.99
N ARG A 211 8.79 8.41 -14.36
CA ARG A 211 7.63 7.86 -15.03
C ARG A 211 6.75 8.97 -15.57
N THR A 212 6.53 8.98 -16.88
CA THR A 212 5.91 10.11 -17.61
C THR A 212 4.44 10.36 -17.24
N ASP A 213 3.72 9.33 -16.80
CA ASP A 213 2.31 9.42 -16.36
C ASP A 213 2.15 9.91 -14.91
N ARG A 214 3.25 10.01 -14.15
CA ARG A 214 3.27 10.44 -12.74
C ARG A 214 4.02 11.74 -12.51
N THR A 215 4.63 12.30 -13.54
CA THR A 215 5.34 13.58 -13.43
C THR A 215 4.37 14.74 -13.30
N GLU A 216 4.76 15.71 -12.48
CA GLU A 216 4.09 17.01 -12.38
C GLU A 216 4.53 17.95 -13.49
N ASP A 217 3.87 19.11 -13.63
CA ASP A 217 4.06 20.01 -14.77
C ASP A 217 5.53 20.49 -14.89
N LEU A 218 6.16 20.83 -13.76
CA LEU A 218 7.58 21.20 -13.73
C LEU A 218 8.50 20.05 -14.14
N GLU A 219 8.24 18.85 -13.64
CA GLU A 219 9.03 17.66 -13.97
C GLU A 219 8.88 17.31 -15.46
N LYS A 220 7.68 17.47 -16.03
CA LYS A 220 7.44 17.30 -17.47
C LYS A 220 8.22 18.30 -18.30
N GLU A 221 8.18 19.58 -17.94
CA GLU A 221 8.92 20.65 -18.63
C GLU A 221 10.44 20.39 -18.57
N PHE A 222 10.94 19.91 -17.43
CA PHE A 222 12.33 19.44 -17.31
C PHE A 222 12.62 18.26 -18.24
N LEU A 223 11.76 17.23 -18.30
CA LEU A 223 11.96 16.07 -19.19
C LEU A 223 11.88 16.38 -20.69
N GLU A 224 11.27 17.51 -21.06
CA GLU A 224 11.24 18.00 -22.45
C GLU A 224 12.53 18.72 -22.84
N SER A 225 13.18 19.39 -21.88
CA SER A 225 14.40 20.18 -22.11
C SER A 225 15.70 19.41 -21.83
N CYS A 226 15.63 18.35 -21.04
CA CYS A 226 16.79 17.61 -20.57
C CYS A 226 17.31 16.55 -21.59
N PRO A 227 18.63 16.34 -21.70
CA PRO A 227 19.21 15.30 -22.56
C PRO A 227 18.78 13.88 -22.15
N ARG A 228 17.96 13.24 -23.00
CA ARG A 228 17.50 11.86 -22.78
C ARG A 228 18.60 10.87 -23.13
N VAL A 229 18.91 9.99 -22.19
CA VAL A 229 19.87 8.88 -22.36
C VAL A 229 19.15 7.52 -22.49
N TYR A 230 17.90 7.44 -22.06
CA TYR A 230 17.01 6.30 -22.29
C TYR A 230 15.55 6.76 -22.33
N ASP A 231 14.77 6.16 -23.21
CA ASP A 231 13.36 6.49 -23.42
C ASP A 231 12.58 5.21 -23.71
N SER A 232 11.54 4.95 -22.91
CA SER A 232 10.54 3.91 -23.14
C SER A 232 9.15 4.53 -23.02
N GLU A 233 8.11 3.76 -23.40
CA GLU A 233 6.73 4.26 -23.43
C GLU A 233 6.28 4.95 -22.12
N LEU A 234 6.80 4.50 -20.97
CA LEU A 234 6.42 5.03 -19.66
C LEU A 234 7.58 5.64 -18.87
N TRP A 235 8.84 5.49 -19.30
CA TRP A 235 10.00 5.88 -18.51
C TRP A 235 11.00 6.68 -19.32
N VAL A 236 11.47 7.77 -18.73
CA VAL A 236 12.54 8.59 -19.29
C VAL A 236 13.71 8.62 -18.30
N VAL A 237 14.91 8.40 -18.81
CA VAL A 237 16.17 8.65 -18.10
C VAL A 237 16.88 9.82 -18.77
N CYS A 238 17.27 10.77 -17.94
CA CYS A 238 17.73 12.08 -18.36
C CYS A 238 19.01 12.43 -17.58
N ALA A 239 20.01 13.00 -18.26
CA ALA A 239 21.24 13.47 -17.64
C ALA A 239 21.11 14.93 -17.18
N VAL A 240 21.46 15.23 -15.94
CA VAL A 240 21.46 16.58 -15.39
C VAL A 240 22.74 17.28 -15.82
N GLU A 241 22.63 18.29 -16.68
CA GLU A 241 23.73 19.18 -17.09
C GLU A 241 23.86 20.41 -16.18
#